data_AF-A0A178K2R0-F1
#
_entry.id   AF-A0A178K2R0-F1
#
_cell.length_a   1.000
_cell.length_b   1.000
_cell.length_c   1.000
_cell.angle_alpha   90.00
_cell.angle_beta   90.00
_cell.angle_gamma   90.00
#
_symmetry.space_group_name_H-M   'P 1'
#
loop_
_entity.id
_entity.type
_entity.pdbx_description
1 polymer ?
#
loop_
_entity_poly.entity_id
_entity_poly.type
_entity_poly.pdbx_seq_one_letter_code
_entity_poly.pdbx_strand_id
1 'polypeptide(L)'
;MNSIKGLVIASLAALSLNANAGLMGVSEIVIKNSNDLWIQISEVIATETGTGNDLALSSAGATASGTGNWSPTSSPDKAIDGAGPLDYPFMYHSDGKGPSEFLKIVLGSPSELDSLSIFGRTGCCASRDVFDVYLYNDKQELLFNGEKYSAYNQQHMVTIDLPDTDIPEPASIGLMVLGLAGLGLARRKKA
;
A
#
# COMPACT_ATOMS: atom_id res chain seq x y z
N MET A 1 10.64 -49.89 45.47
CA MET A 1 11.29 -48.82 44.69
C MET A 1 10.38 -48.54 43.50
N ASN A 2 9.52 -47.51 43.60
CA ASN A 2 8.51 -47.21 42.59
C ASN A 2 9.04 -46.10 41.68
N SER A 3 9.38 -46.43 40.43
CA SER A 3 9.74 -45.42 39.43
C SER A 3 8.49 -44.83 38.80
N ILE A 4 8.19 -43.58 39.13
CA ILE A 4 7.21 -42.75 38.44
C ILE A 4 7.82 -42.29 37.12
N LYS A 5 7.29 -42.78 36.00
CA LYS A 5 7.62 -42.27 34.66
C LYS A 5 6.74 -41.05 34.38
N GLY A 6 7.30 -39.85 34.52
CA GLY A 6 6.63 -38.61 34.12
C GLY A 6 6.52 -38.53 32.59
N LEU A 7 5.29 -38.42 32.09
CA LEU A 7 4.99 -38.11 30.70
C LEU A 7 5.03 -36.59 30.54
N VAL A 8 6.05 -36.07 29.87
CA VAL A 8 6.12 -34.66 29.49
C VAL A 8 5.22 -34.44 28.28
N ILE A 9 4.11 -33.74 28.48
CA ILE A 9 3.26 -33.23 27.40
C ILE A 9 3.89 -31.91 26.95
N ALA A 10 4.56 -31.92 25.80
CA ALA A 10 5.01 -30.70 25.16
C ALA A 10 3.82 -30.07 24.42
N SER A 11 3.23 -29.04 25.02
CA SER A 11 2.24 -28.19 24.37
C SER A 11 2.95 -27.29 23.36
N LEU A 12 2.85 -27.57 22.06
CA LEU A 12 3.20 -26.58 21.03
C LEU A 12 2.10 -25.52 21.02
N ALA A 13 2.35 -24.39 21.67
CA ALA A 13 1.59 -23.17 21.41
C ALA A 13 2.00 -22.68 20.03
N ALA A 14 1.12 -22.86 19.03
CA ALA A 14 1.25 -22.16 17.77
C ALA A 14 0.97 -20.68 18.04
N LEU A 15 2.02 -19.87 18.10
CA LEU A 15 1.90 -18.42 18.05
C LEU A 15 1.42 -18.09 16.63
N SER A 16 0.13 -17.80 16.46
CA SER A 16 -0.36 -17.13 15.27
C SER A 16 0.21 -15.72 15.30
N LEU A 17 1.33 -15.51 14.61
CA LEU A 17 1.73 -14.16 14.25
C LEU A 17 0.60 -13.65 13.34
N ASN A 18 -0.12 -12.62 13.79
CA ASN A 18 -0.98 -11.86 12.90
C ASN A 18 -0.03 -11.18 11.91
N ALA A 19 0.22 -11.84 10.78
CA ALA A 19 0.79 -11.16 9.63
C ALA A 19 -0.29 -10.20 9.15
N ASN A 20 -0.06 -8.90 9.31
CA ASN A 20 -0.81 -7.90 8.57
C ASN A 20 -0.41 -8.12 7.11
N ALA A 21 -1.36 -8.57 6.30
CA ALA A 21 -1.17 -8.74 4.87
C ALA A 21 -1.71 -7.45 4.26
N GLY A 22 -0.86 -6.50 3.89
CA GLY A 22 -1.28 -5.21 3.33
C GLY A 22 -2.11 -5.37 2.04
N LEU A 23 -2.35 -4.28 1.32
CA LEU A 23 -3.09 -4.36 0.07
C LEU A 23 -2.22 -5.00 -1.02
N MET A 24 -2.52 -6.26 -1.35
CA MET A 24 -1.71 -7.10 -2.23
C MET A 24 -1.98 -6.84 -3.71
N GLY A 25 -0.91 -6.91 -4.50
CA GLY A 25 -1.00 -6.92 -5.97
C GLY A 25 -1.20 -5.55 -6.59
N VAL A 26 -0.95 -4.48 -5.85
CA VAL A 26 -0.98 -3.11 -6.38
C VAL A 26 0.11 -2.96 -7.43
N SER A 27 -0.27 -2.47 -8.61
CA SER A 27 0.67 -2.20 -9.72
C SER A 27 0.56 -0.76 -10.24
N GLU A 28 -0.60 -0.14 -10.08
CA GLU A 28 -0.89 1.21 -10.57
C GLU A 28 -1.61 2.01 -9.48
N ILE A 29 -1.16 3.25 -9.28
CA ILE A 29 -1.73 4.25 -8.38
C ILE A 29 -2.21 5.42 -9.24
N VAL A 30 -3.50 5.74 -9.16
CA VAL A 30 -4.08 6.90 -9.84
C VAL A 30 -4.59 7.88 -8.80
N ILE A 31 -4.13 9.12 -8.90
CA ILE A 31 -4.49 10.22 -8.00
C ILE A 31 -5.14 11.32 -8.82
N LYS A 32 -6.27 11.83 -8.33
CA LYS A 32 -7.01 12.95 -8.94
C LYS A 32 -7.25 14.05 -7.92
N ASN A 33 -7.55 15.24 -8.40
CA ASN A 33 -8.04 16.31 -7.53
C ASN A 33 -9.53 16.08 -7.20
N SER A 34 -9.90 15.98 -5.93
CA SER A 34 -11.29 15.70 -5.54
C SER A 34 -12.28 16.83 -5.88
N ASN A 35 -11.78 18.03 -6.15
CA ASN A 35 -12.58 19.23 -6.37
C ASN A 35 -12.55 19.67 -7.84
N ASP A 36 -12.10 18.80 -8.75
CA ASP A 36 -11.96 19.08 -10.18
C ASP A 36 -11.09 20.32 -10.47
N LEU A 37 -10.11 20.58 -9.61
CA LEU A 37 -9.11 21.64 -9.79
C LEU A 37 -7.85 21.08 -10.47
N TRP A 38 -6.84 21.94 -10.62
CA TRP A 38 -5.50 21.49 -10.99
C TRP A 38 -5.00 20.47 -9.96
N ILE A 39 -4.40 19.39 -10.43
CA ILE A 39 -3.66 18.48 -9.57
C ILE A 39 -2.26 19.03 -9.36
N GLN A 40 -1.84 19.05 -8.10
CA GLN A 40 -0.50 19.47 -7.69
C GLN A 40 -0.01 18.54 -6.59
N ILE A 41 1.07 17.80 -6.85
CA ILE A 41 1.57 16.76 -5.95
C ILE A 41 3.09 16.89 -5.90
N SER A 42 3.63 17.07 -4.71
CA SER A 42 5.05 17.19 -4.51
C SER A 42 5.76 15.86 -4.38
N GLU A 43 5.14 14.86 -3.78
CA GLU A 43 5.73 13.53 -3.60
C GLU A 43 4.62 12.54 -3.31
N VAL A 44 4.81 11.30 -3.73
CA VAL A 44 4.00 10.16 -3.36
C VAL A 44 4.93 9.10 -2.81
N ILE A 45 4.62 8.59 -1.62
CA ILE A 45 5.34 7.47 -1.00
C ILE A 45 4.37 6.29 -0.92
N ALA A 46 4.72 5.17 -1.55
CA ALA A 46 3.97 3.93 -1.48
C ALA A 46 4.73 2.92 -0.63
N THR A 47 4.33 2.77 0.64
CA THR A 47 5.08 2.00 1.63
C THR A 47 4.84 0.50 1.46
N GLU A 48 5.89 -0.24 1.12
CA GLU A 48 5.88 -1.70 0.96
C GLU A 48 5.66 -2.42 2.30
N THR A 49 4.75 -3.38 2.28
CA THR A 49 4.46 -4.23 3.43
C THR A 49 5.69 -5.01 3.88
N GLY A 50 5.99 -4.93 5.18
CA GLY A 50 7.05 -5.70 5.84
C GLY A 50 8.48 -5.17 5.65
N THR A 51 8.76 -4.36 4.64
CA THR A 51 10.07 -3.72 4.46
C THR A 51 10.06 -2.23 4.79
N GLY A 52 8.92 -1.55 4.61
CA GLY A 52 8.81 -0.10 4.73
C GLY A 52 9.47 0.69 3.60
N ASN A 53 9.86 0.03 2.50
CA ASN A 53 10.46 0.70 1.34
C ASN A 53 9.43 1.57 0.61
N ASP A 54 9.87 2.66 0.01
CA ASP A 54 9.05 3.44 -0.92
C ASP A 54 9.12 2.85 -2.34
N LEU A 55 8.01 2.27 -2.78
CA LEU A 55 7.89 1.69 -4.12
C LEU A 55 7.41 2.69 -5.17
N ALA A 56 6.92 3.87 -4.77
CA ALA A 56 6.57 4.92 -5.71
C ALA A 56 7.81 5.65 -6.23
N LEU A 57 8.93 5.60 -5.49
CA LEU A 57 10.20 6.22 -5.86
C LEU A 57 10.71 5.74 -7.23
N SER A 58 11.10 6.68 -8.08
CA SER A 58 11.63 6.40 -9.42
C SER A 58 12.86 5.48 -9.41
N SER A 59 13.73 5.58 -8.39
CA SER A 59 14.87 4.67 -8.23
C SER A 59 14.49 3.25 -7.80
N ALA A 60 13.25 3.03 -7.34
CA ALA A 60 12.66 1.70 -7.13
C ALA A 60 12.06 1.09 -8.42
N GLY A 61 12.14 1.81 -9.54
CA GLY A 61 11.67 1.36 -10.85
C GLY A 61 10.27 1.83 -11.21
N ALA A 62 9.63 2.65 -10.37
CA ALA A 62 8.35 3.25 -10.69
C ALA A 62 8.45 4.32 -11.79
N THR A 63 7.36 4.52 -12.51
CA THR A 63 7.22 5.56 -13.54
C THR A 63 5.96 6.37 -13.30
N ALA A 64 6.01 7.67 -13.62
CA ALA A 64 4.88 8.57 -13.47
C ALA A 64 4.44 9.16 -14.80
N SER A 65 3.13 9.34 -14.98
CA SER A 65 2.50 10.01 -16.12
C SER A 65 1.32 10.85 -15.64
N GLY A 66 0.92 11.83 -16.44
CA GLY A 66 -0.20 12.72 -16.16
C GLY A 66 -0.84 13.22 -17.45
N THR A 67 -1.87 14.05 -17.33
CA THR A 67 -2.58 14.65 -18.46
C THR A 67 -1.75 15.69 -19.23
N GLY A 68 -0.81 16.32 -18.55
CA GLY A 68 0.09 17.36 -19.06
C GLY A 68 0.86 17.99 -17.90
N ASN A 69 1.65 19.02 -18.18
CA ASN A 69 2.44 19.70 -17.15
C ASN A 69 2.52 21.20 -17.40
N TRP A 70 2.20 21.99 -16.37
CA TRP A 70 2.14 23.45 -16.48
C TRP A 70 3.50 24.09 -16.86
N SER A 71 4.60 23.49 -16.41
CA SER A 71 5.98 23.89 -16.72
C SER A 71 6.83 22.65 -17.07
N PRO A 72 7.89 22.78 -17.88
CA PRO A 72 8.85 21.69 -18.13
C PRO A 72 9.51 21.13 -16.87
N THR A 73 9.54 21.90 -15.77
CA THR A 73 10.13 21.47 -14.50
C THR A 73 9.10 20.88 -13.52
N SER A 74 7.81 20.90 -13.87
CA SER A 74 6.69 20.44 -13.03
C SER A 74 6.02 19.19 -13.59
N SER A 75 6.84 18.29 -14.14
CA SER A 75 6.43 17.05 -14.80
C SER A 75 6.04 15.95 -13.81
N PRO A 76 5.30 14.90 -14.23
CA PRO A 76 4.85 13.83 -13.34
C PRO A 76 5.97 13.13 -12.56
N ASP A 77 7.18 13.01 -13.11
CA ASP A 77 8.34 12.41 -12.42
C ASP A 77 8.73 13.15 -11.14
N LYS A 78 8.35 14.43 -11.01
CA LYS A 78 8.58 15.22 -9.80
C LYS A 78 7.76 14.79 -8.59
N ALA A 79 6.72 13.98 -8.79
CA ALA A 79 5.97 13.41 -7.69
C ALA A 79 6.57 12.10 -7.16
N ILE A 80 7.68 11.62 -7.74
CA ILE A 80 8.31 10.34 -7.40
C ILE A 80 9.85 10.41 -7.43
N ASP A 81 10.44 11.60 -7.28
CA ASP A 81 11.89 11.78 -7.34
C ASP A 81 12.57 11.78 -5.96
N GLY A 82 11.78 11.66 -4.88
CA GLY A 82 12.28 11.60 -3.50
C GLY A 82 12.83 12.94 -3.00
N ALA A 83 12.52 14.05 -3.67
CA ALA A 83 12.99 15.38 -3.30
C ALA A 83 11.96 16.18 -2.47
N GLY A 84 10.70 15.72 -2.44
CA GLY A 84 9.59 16.38 -1.76
C GLY A 84 9.56 16.23 -0.24
N PRO A 85 8.75 17.07 0.45
CA PRO A 85 7.82 18.04 -0.13
C PRO A 85 8.49 19.37 -0.53
N LEU A 86 8.08 19.94 -1.67
CA LEU A 86 8.61 21.13 -2.34
C LEU A 86 7.49 22.06 -2.83
N ASP A 87 7.85 23.28 -3.21
CA ASP A 87 6.95 24.25 -3.84
C ASP A 87 7.06 24.20 -5.37
N TYR A 88 6.07 24.75 -6.06
CA TYR A 88 6.14 24.97 -7.51
C TYR A 88 7.42 25.76 -7.86
N PRO A 89 8.19 25.35 -8.89
CA PRO A 89 7.79 24.39 -9.92
C PRO A 89 8.35 22.98 -9.76
N PHE A 90 8.96 22.62 -8.62
CA PHE A 90 9.66 21.34 -8.43
C PHE A 90 8.73 20.26 -7.86
N MET A 91 7.60 20.06 -8.53
CA MET A 91 6.52 19.14 -8.14
C MET A 91 5.63 18.89 -9.36
N TYR A 92 4.85 17.81 -9.39
CA TYR A 92 3.90 17.61 -10.48
C TYR A 92 2.79 18.65 -10.40
N HIS A 93 2.57 19.41 -11.48
CA HIS A 93 1.43 20.33 -11.61
C HIS A 93 0.82 20.17 -13.00
N SER A 94 -0.46 19.78 -13.08
CA SER A 94 -1.16 19.65 -14.36
C SER A 94 -1.27 20.98 -15.10
N ASP A 95 -1.31 20.96 -16.43
CA ASP A 95 -1.57 22.15 -17.24
C ASP A 95 -3.08 22.49 -17.33
N GLY A 96 -3.94 21.50 -17.13
CA GLY A 96 -5.40 21.62 -17.07
C GLY A 96 -5.98 21.56 -15.66
N LYS A 97 -7.31 21.78 -15.58
CA LYS A 97 -8.15 21.52 -14.40
C LYS A 97 -9.37 20.71 -14.84
N GLY A 98 -9.90 19.91 -13.93
CA GLY A 98 -11.15 19.18 -14.14
C GLY A 98 -11.05 17.71 -13.76
N PRO A 99 -12.15 16.95 -13.91
CA PRO A 99 -12.22 15.54 -13.53
C PRO A 99 -11.35 14.62 -14.40
N SER A 100 -10.85 15.13 -15.53
CA SER A 100 -9.94 14.43 -16.42
C SER A 100 -8.48 14.48 -15.96
N GLU A 101 -8.11 15.42 -15.09
CA GLU A 101 -6.72 15.59 -14.63
C GLU A 101 -6.33 14.47 -13.66
N PHE A 102 -5.16 13.88 -13.86
CA PHE A 102 -4.65 12.80 -13.01
C PHE A 102 -3.13 12.81 -12.90
N LEU A 103 -2.62 12.19 -11.85
CA LEU A 103 -1.29 11.61 -11.74
C LEU A 103 -1.48 10.09 -11.74
N LYS A 104 -0.72 9.39 -12.57
CA LYS A 104 -0.67 7.92 -12.61
C LYS A 104 0.76 7.50 -12.33
N ILE A 105 0.94 6.62 -11.35
CA ILE A 105 2.21 6.00 -11.01
C ILE A 105 2.07 4.50 -11.27
N VAL A 106 2.97 3.95 -12.09
CA VAL A 106 3.08 2.50 -12.31
C VAL A 106 4.30 2.02 -11.53
N LEU A 107 4.11 1.07 -10.61
CA LEU A 107 5.17 0.50 -9.80
C LEU A 107 6.10 -0.40 -10.64
N GLY A 108 7.34 -0.59 -10.19
CA GLY A 108 8.31 -1.45 -10.90
C GLY A 108 7.88 -2.91 -11.04
N SER A 109 7.03 -3.38 -10.12
CA SER A 109 6.36 -4.68 -10.15
C SER A 109 5.08 -4.62 -9.31
N PRO A 110 4.11 -5.52 -9.51
CA PRO A 110 2.99 -5.67 -8.58
C PRO A 110 3.50 -6.01 -7.18
N SER A 111 3.03 -5.26 -6.17
CA SER A 111 3.55 -5.31 -4.80
C SER A 111 2.43 -5.23 -3.76
N GLU A 112 2.79 -5.46 -2.50
CA GLU A 112 1.91 -5.36 -1.33
C GLU A 112 2.25 -4.07 -0.57
N LEU A 113 1.23 -3.26 -0.26
CA LEU A 113 1.40 -1.94 0.34
C LEU A 113 0.65 -1.81 1.67
N ASP A 114 1.31 -1.23 2.67
CA ASP A 114 0.71 -0.89 3.97
C ASP A 114 -0.01 0.48 3.91
N SER A 115 0.58 1.44 3.19
CA SER A 115 0.09 2.82 3.18
C SER A 115 0.49 3.58 1.93
N LEU A 116 -0.24 4.67 1.68
CA LEU A 116 0.09 5.68 0.67
C LEU A 116 0.17 7.05 1.36
N SER A 117 1.32 7.72 1.28
CA SER A 117 1.44 9.13 1.67
C SER A 117 1.50 10.02 0.44
N ILE A 118 0.69 11.08 0.43
CA ILE A 118 0.65 12.06 -0.65
C ILE A 118 1.02 13.42 -0.07
N PHE A 119 2.09 14.00 -0.59
CA PHE A 119 2.53 15.33 -0.24
C PHE A 119 1.95 16.35 -1.22
N GLY A 120 1.19 17.29 -0.67
CA GLY A 120 0.73 18.47 -1.37
C GLY A 120 1.84 19.50 -1.57
N ARG A 121 1.44 20.68 -2.02
CA ARG A 121 2.35 21.80 -2.28
C ARG A 121 2.64 22.55 -0.99
N THR A 122 3.91 22.87 -0.72
CA THR A 122 4.32 23.57 0.52
C THR A 122 4.14 25.09 0.49
N GLY A 123 3.98 25.69 -0.69
CA GLY A 123 3.78 27.14 -0.87
C GLY A 123 2.32 27.58 -0.86
N CYS A 124 1.90 28.26 -1.93
CA CYS A 124 0.52 28.72 -2.05
C CYS A 124 -0.44 27.59 -2.40
N CYS A 125 -1.73 27.95 -2.41
CA CYS A 125 -2.73 27.21 -3.18
C CYS A 125 -3.02 25.80 -2.65
N ALA A 126 -2.64 25.54 -1.39
CA ALA A 126 -2.83 24.27 -0.68
C ALA A 126 -4.31 23.84 -0.56
N SER A 127 -5.26 24.76 -0.78
CA SER A 127 -6.69 24.41 -0.89
C SER A 127 -7.02 23.45 -2.04
N ARG A 128 -6.08 23.23 -2.97
CA ARG A 128 -6.19 22.22 -4.03
C ARG A 128 -5.69 20.84 -3.58
N ASP A 129 -5.02 20.72 -2.45
CA ASP A 129 -4.34 19.48 -2.03
C ASP A 129 -5.33 18.54 -1.34
N VAL A 130 -6.37 18.19 -2.07
CA VAL A 130 -7.44 17.28 -1.69
C VAL A 130 -7.61 16.28 -2.82
N PHE A 131 -7.40 15.00 -2.50
CA PHE A 131 -7.14 13.97 -3.49
C PHE A 131 -8.10 12.79 -3.40
N ASP A 132 -8.47 12.27 -4.57
CA ASP A 132 -9.10 10.96 -4.73
C ASP A 132 -8.03 9.98 -5.22
N VAL A 133 -8.06 8.77 -4.69
CA VAL A 133 -7.05 7.73 -4.92
C VAL A 133 -7.71 6.46 -5.40
N TYR A 134 -7.12 5.83 -6.40
CA TYR A 134 -7.53 4.54 -6.97
C TYR A 134 -6.28 3.68 -7.15
N LEU A 135 -6.32 2.44 -6.64
CA LEU A 135 -5.23 1.47 -6.71
C LEU A 135 -5.70 0.28 -7.54
N TYR A 136 -4.90 -0.11 -8.53
CA TYR A 136 -5.23 -1.18 -9.46
C TYR A 136 -4.15 -2.25 -9.51
N ASN A 137 -4.56 -3.49 -9.81
CA ASN A 137 -3.63 -4.56 -10.14
C ASN A 137 -3.21 -4.54 -11.62
N ASP A 138 -2.35 -5.48 -12.00
CA ASP A 138 -1.77 -5.61 -13.35
C ASP A 138 -2.82 -5.93 -14.43
N LYS A 139 -3.99 -6.43 -14.03
CA LYS A 139 -5.15 -6.67 -14.88
C LYS A 139 -6.12 -5.48 -14.96
N GLN A 140 -5.75 -4.34 -14.34
CA GLN A 140 -6.59 -3.14 -14.24
C GLN A 140 -7.87 -3.36 -13.43
N GLU A 141 -7.87 -4.32 -12.51
CA GLU A 141 -8.95 -4.50 -11.54
C GLU A 141 -8.72 -3.54 -10.36
N LEU A 142 -9.76 -2.83 -9.95
CA LEU A 142 -9.71 -1.91 -8.83
C LEU A 142 -9.58 -2.69 -7.52
N LEU A 143 -8.50 -2.45 -6.79
CA LEU A 143 -8.24 -3.05 -5.47
C LEU A 143 -8.74 -2.18 -4.33
N PHE A 144 -8.56 -0.86 -4.48
CA PHE A 144 -8.93 0.11 -3.46
C PHE A 144 -9.27 1.45 -4.09
N ASN A 145 -10.21 2.17 -3.50
CA ASN A 145 -10.42 3.58 -3.76
C ASN A 145 -10.80 4.33 -2.49
N GLY A 146 -10.47 5.62 -2.45
CA GLY A 146 -10.95 6.54 -1.42
C GLY A 146 -10.93 7.97 -1.93
N GLU A 147 -11.75 8.82 -1.33
CA GLU A 147 -11.99 10.18 -1.80
C GLU A 147 -11.72 11.20 -0.70
N LYS A 148 -11.46 12.44 -1.11
CA LYS A 148 -11.33 13.61 -0.22
C LYS A 148 -10.20 13.52 0.81
N TYR A 149 -9.10 12.86 0.48
CA TYR A 149 -7.91 12.85 1.32
C TYR A 149 -7.21 14.21 1.28
N SER A 150 -7.14 14.89 2.41
CA SER A 150 -6.69 16.29 2.48
C SER A 150 -5.27 16.42 3.00
N ALA A 151 -4.34 16.76 2.11
CA ALA A 151 -3.01 17.27 2.46
C ALA A 151 -3.03 18.79 2.74
N TYR A 152 -4.19 19.44 2.69
CA TYR A 152 -4.38 20.83 3.13
C TYR A 152 -4.31 20.95 4.67
N ASN A 153 -3.11 20.80 5.20
CA ASN A 153 -2.78 20.88 6.63
C ASN A 153 -1.34 21.41 6.80
N GLN A 154 -0.88 21.57 8.04
CA GLN A 154 0.43 22.15 8.32
C GLN A 154 1.61 21.29 7.86
N GLN A 155 1.36 19.99 7.64
CA GLN A 155 2.36 19.02 7.21
C GLN A 155 2.39 18.87 5.69
N HIS A 156 1.47 19.52 4.97
CA HIS A 156 1.31 19.39 3.52
C HIS A 156 1.25 17.92 3.06
N MET A 157 0.63 17.06 3.87
CA MET A 157 0.69 15.62 3.68
C MET A 157 -0.59 14.96 4.19
N VAL A 158 -1.03 13.91 3.49
CA VAL A 158 -2.00 12.95 4.00
C VAL A 158 -1.44 11.55 3.86
N THR A 159 -1.61 10.72 4.89
CA THR A 159 -1.29 9.29 4.86
C THR A 159 -2.58 8.49 4.89
N ILE A 160 -2.67 7.51 4.01
CA ILE A 160 -3.80 6.62 3.84
C ILE A 160 -3.33 5.22 4.23
N ASP A 161 -3.84 4.70 5.33
CA ASP A 161 -3.64 3.30 5.70
C ASP A 161 -4.47 2.42 4.76
N LEU A 162 -3.83 1.45 4.14
CA LEU A 162 -4.49 0.56 3.19
C LEU A 162 -5.05 -0.66 3.92
N PRO A 163 -6.20 -1.19 3.48
CA PRO A 163 -6.79 -2.34 4.11
C PRO A 163 -5.96 -3.60 3.82
N ASP A 164 -5.92 -4.48 4.81
CA ASP A 164 -5.33 -5.79 4.63
C ASP A 164 -6.10 -6.59 3.56
N THR A 165 -5.36 -7.38 2.77
CA THR A 165 -5.99 -8.33 1.86
C THR A 165 -6.52 -9.50 2.66
N ASP A 166 -7.82 -9.79 2.54
CA ASP A 166 -8.41 -10.99 3.11
C ASP A 166 -7.80 -12.23 2.46
N ILE A 167 -6.77 -12.82 3.08
CA ILE A 167 -6.24 -14.12 2.68
C ILE A 167 -7.16 -15.19 3.29
N PRO A 168 -7.87 -16.00 2.49
CA PRO A 168 -8.59 -17.15 3.01
C PRO A 168 -7.60 -18.06 3.71
N GLU A 169 -7.78 -18.26 5.03
CA GLU A 169 -6.82 -18.98 5.87
C GLU A 169 -6.28 -20.27 5.19
N PRO A 170 -4.98 -20.31 4.84
CA PRO A 170 -4.43 -21.46 4.13
C PRO A 170 -4.24 -22.60 5.13
N ALA A 171 -5.08 -23.62 5.06
CA ALA A 171 -4.83 -24.96 5.60
C ALA A 171 -4.49 -25.13 7.10
N SER A 172 -4.55 -24.08 7.95
CA SER A 172 -4.36 -24.20 9.41
C SER A 172 -5.34 -25.21 10.02
N ILE A 173 -6.59 -25.19 9.55
CA ILE A 173 -7.60 -26.20 9.89
C ILE A 173 -7.24 -27.58 9.31
N GLY A 174 -6.77 -27.63 8.05
CA GLY A 174 -6.39 -28.89 7.39
C GLY A 174 -5.24 -29.62 8.09
N LEU A 175 -4.20 -28.91 8.50
CA LEU A 175 -3.06 -29.44 9.26
C LEU A 175 -3.44 -29.82 10.70
N MET A 176 -4.34 -29.07 11.35
CA MET A 176 -4.88 -29.43 12.66
C MET A 176 -5.74 -30.71 12.59
N VAL A 177 -6.60 -30.82 11.58
CA VAL A 177 -7.45 -32.00 11.34
C VAL A 177 -6.60 -33.23 11.00
N LEU A 178 -5.60 -33.08 10.12
CA LEU A 178 -4.66 -34.15 9.79
C LEU A 178 -3.79 -34.56 10.99
N GLY A 179 -3.34 -33.60 11.80
CA GLY A 179 -2.58 -33.87 13.03
C GLY A 179 -3.37 -34.65 14.08
N LEU A 180 -4.65 -34.29 14.28
CA LEU A 180 -5.55 -35.01 15.19
C LEU A 180 -5.92 -36.41 14.67
N ALA A 181 -6.15 -36.56 13.36
CA ALA A 181 -6.41 -37.86 12.74
C ALA A 181 -5.19 -38.81 12.82
N GLY A 182 -3.98 -38.28 12.62
CA GLY A 182 -2.73 -39.04 12.76
C GLY A 182 -2.49 -39.55 14.19
N LEU A 183 -2.78 -38.73 15.20
CA LEU A 183 -2.69 -39.11 16.62
C LEU A 183 -3.73 -40.17 17.01
N GLY A 184 -4.93 -40.12 16.44
CA GLY A 184 -5.99 -41.12 16.64
C GLY A 184 -5.64 -42.51 16.09
N LEU A 185 -5.01 -42.57 14.92
CA LEU A 185 -4.58 -43.83 14.29
C LEU A 185 -3.36 -44.46 14.97
N ALA A 186 -2.43 -43.64 15.50
CA ALA A 186 -1.26 -44.14 16.23
C ALA A 186 -1.63 -44.84 17.55
N ARG A 187 -2.74 -44.44 18.19
CA ARG A 187 -3.22 -45.08 19.43
C ARG A 187 -3.89 -46.44 19.23
N ARG A 188 -4.40 -46.75 18.03
CA ARG A 188 -5.09 -48.04 17.76
C ARG A 188 -4.15 -49.23 17.49
N LYS A 189 -2.86 -49.02 17.26
CA LYS A 189 -1.88 -50.10 17.03
C LYS A 189 -1.24 -50.68 18.29
N LYS A 190 -1.72 -50.31 19.49
CA LYS A 190 -1.13 -50.70 20.78
C LYS A 190 -2.09 -51.41 21.74
N ALA A 191 -3.15 -52.02 21.21
CA ALA A 191 -4.03 -52.94 21.94
C ALA A 191 -3.80 -54.37 21.44
#